data_AF-A0A814D1P8-F1
#
_entry.id   AF-A0A814D1P8-F1
#
_cell.length_a   1.000
_cell.length_b   1.000
_cell.length_c   1.000
_cell.angle_alpha   90.00
_cell.angle_beta   90.00
_cell.angle_gamma   90.00
#
_symmetry.space_group_name_H-M   'P 1'
#
loop_
_entity.id
_entity.type
_entity.pdbx_description
1 polymer ?
#
loop_
_entity_poly.entity_id
_entity_poly.type
_entity_poly.pdbx_seq_one_letter_code
_entity_poly.pdbx_strand_id
1 'polypeptide(L)'
;MIISPKLLTPEQFPSVVGLLAESYNPHVRYGAALALGIACAGTGNKEAIAVLEPMLNDAVNYVRQGVLIASALICIQHTEATCPKVKMFREHYMKVISDKHDDVMAKFGAILAHGILDAGGRNVTVSLLTRSGQTDTMSVVGLLVFTQFWYWFPLSLFLSLAFSPTCLVTLNQDLKMPNVDIISNAPPSVFAYPPPLVDKKEEKKEKVETAVLSITAKQKKREQEKKGDKTDEPMETDKPAVAATPATTTTAEEDKEKEKEKEKTGEKKEEPKKEKEPDSETLHNPTRVMKAQQRVISMPKNARYQPLKDITHGGIILVKDTQASEPEVFVELAKAGGPTKEEDLPEPEPPEPFEYRDE
;
A
#
# COMPACT_ATOMS: atom_id res chain seq x y z
N MET A 1 -19.05 -30.25 -16.06
CA MET A 1 -19.09 -29.97 -14.61
C MET A 1 -19.96 -28.74 -14.42
N ILE A 2 -21.23 -28.89 -14.01
CA ILE A 2 -22.12 -27.74 -13.83
C ILE A 2 -21.74 -27.08 -12.50
N ILE A 3 -21.12 -25.90 -12.55
CA ILE A 3 -20.87 -25.09 -11.37
C ILE A 3 -22.25 -24.69 -10.81
N SER A 4 -22.60 -25.24 -9.64
CA SER A 4 -23.90 -24.99 -9.03
C SER A 4 -24.07 -23.49 -8.76
N PRO A 5 -25.21 -22.86 -9.11
CA PRO A 5 -25.36 -21.39 -9.04
C PRO A 5 -25.20 -20.81 -7.62
N LYS A 6 -25.27 -21.64 -6.57
CA LYS A 6 -24.97 -21.26 -5.18
C LYS A 6 -23.47 -20.95 -4.93
N LEU A 7 -22.57 -21.43 -5.79
CA LEU A 7 -21.13 -21.10 -5.73
C LEU A 7 -20.80 -19.74 -6.37
N LEU A 8 -21.76 -19.09 -7.07
CA LEU A 8 -21.56 -17.74 -7.61
C LEU A 8 -21.70 -16.64 -6.54
N THR A 9 -22.20 -16.96 -5.34
CA THR A 9 -22.31 -16.03 -4.20
C THR A 9 -21.11 -16.15 -3.26
N PRO A 10 -20.15 -15.18 -3.25
CA PRO A 10 -18.94 -15.24 -2.42
C PRO A 10 -19.20 -15.13 -0.91
N GLU A 11 -20.43 -14.83 -0.52
CA GLU A 11 -20.86 -14.69 0.88
C GLU A 11 -21.14 -16.05 1.54
N GLN A 12 -21.61 -17.05 0.79
CA GLN A 12 -21.91 -18.38 1.35
C GLN A 12 -20.67 -19.28 1.42
N PHE A 13 -19.65 -18.97 0.61
CA PHE A 13 -18.44 -19.79 0.49
C PHE A 13 -17.62 -19.96 1.78
N PRO A 14 -17.39 -18.93 2.63
CA PRO A 14 -16.65 -19.07 3.88
C PRO A 14 -17.26 -20.08 4.85
N SER A 15 -18.60 -20.14 4.93
CA SER A 15 -19.32 -21.07 5.82
C SER A 15 -19.04 -22.55 5.52
N VAL A 16 -18.90 -22.90 4.23
CA VAL A 16 -18.61 -24.28 3.79
C VAL A 16 -17.13 -24.60 3.98
N VAL A 17 -16.26 -23.62 3.72
CA VAL A 17 -14.80 -23.80 3.76
C VAL A 17 -14.22 -23.72 5.18
N GLY A 18 -14.90 -23.06 6.13
CA GLY A 18 -14.48 -23.02 7.54
C GLY A 18 -14.28 -24.42 8.13
N LEU A 19 -15.21 -25.34 7.89
CA LEU A 19 -15.09 -26.74 8.34
C LEU A 19 -13.91 -27.48 7.68
N LEU A 20 -13.51 -27.11 6.46
CA LEU A 20 -12.37 -27.69 5.77
C LEU A 20 -11.04 -27.08 6.24
N ALA A 21 -11.04 -25.81 6.64
CA ALA A 21 -9.89 -25.12 7.21
C ALA A 21 -9.47 -25.72 8.58
N GLU A 22 -10.41 -26.27 9.35
CA GLU A 22 -10.14 -26.96 10.62
C GLU A 22 -9.64 -28.42 10.44
N SER A 23 -9.54 -28.92 9.21
CA SER A 23 -9.12 -30.30 8.95
C SER A 23 -7.70 -30.59 9.46
N TYR A 24 -7.51 -31.77 10.06
CA TYR A 24 -6.18 -32.26 10.45
C TYR A 24 -5.21 -32.34 9.26
N ASN A 25 -5.71 -32.67 8.06
CA ASN A 25 -4.86 -32.86 6.88
C ASN A 25 -4.39 -31.50 6.30
N PRO A 26 -3.08 -31.20 6.31
CA PRO A 26 -2.56 -29.92 5.83
C PRO A 26 -2.80 -29.66 4.33
N HIS A 27 -2.93 -30.69 3.49
CA HIS A 27 -3.31 -30.49 2.08
C HIS A 27 -4.74 -29.96 1.94
N VAL A 28 -5.66 -30.40 2.81
CA VAL A 28 -7.04 -29.91 2.84
C VAL A 28 -7.06 -28.45 3.32
N ARG A 29 -6.28 -28.12 4.35
CA ARG A 29 -6.14 -26.73 4.83
C ARG A 29 -5.56 -25.80 3.77
N TYR A 30 -4.50 -26.23 3.05
CA TYR A 30 -3.96 -25.46 1.93
C TYR A 30 -4.99 -25.22 0.82
N GLY A 31 -5.71 -26.27 0.40
CA GLY A 31 -6.76 -26.17 -0.60
C GLY A 31 -7.90 -25.26 -0.18
N ALA A 32 -8.33 -25.34 1.09
CA ALA A 32 -9.33 -24.46 1.69
C ALA A 32 -8.91 -22.99 1.64
N ALA A 33 -7.69 -22.67 2.09
CA ALA A 33 -7.17 -21.29 2.07
C ALA A 33 -7.11 -20.72 0.64
N LEU A 34 -6.57 -21.47 -0.32
CA LEU A 34 -6.44 -21.00 -1.70
C LEU A 34 -7.81 -20.86 -2.39
N ALA A 35 -8.73 -21.79 -2.15
CA ALA A 35 -10.09 -21.70 -2.70
C ALA A 35 -10.84 -20.48 -2.14
N LEU A 36 -10.65 -20.17 -0.85
CA LEU A 36 -11.21 -18.97 -0.21
C LEU A 36 -10.61 -17.68 -0.79
N GLY A 37 -9.30 -17.68 -1.05
CA GLY A 37 -8.60 -16.59 -1.74
C GLY A 37 -9.14 -16.31 -3.15
N ILE A 38 -9.44 -17.37 -3.91
CA ILE A 38 -9.97 -17.29 -5.28
C ILE A 38 -11.46 -16.88 -5.29
N ALA A 39 -12.29 -17.49 -4.44
CA ALA A 39 -13.72 -17.24 -4.40
C ALA A 39 -14.08 -15.84 -3.85
N CYS A 40 -13.32 -15.35 -2.87
CA CYS A 40 -13.51 -14.04 -2.25
C CYS A 40 -12.53 -12.97 -2.78
N ALA A 41 -11.90 -13.20 -3.94
CA ALA A 41 -10.99 -12.25 -4.57
C ALA A 41 -11.66 -10.88 -4.81
N GLY A 42 -11.04 -9.81 -4.32
CA GLY A 42 -11.54 -8.44 -4.48
C GLY A 42 -12.90 -8.14 -3.83
N THR A 43 -13.41 -8.97 -2.92
CA THR A 43 -14.68 -8.70 -2.18
C THR A 43 -14.47 -8.16 -0.76
N GLY A 44 -13.29 -8.35 -0.17
CA GLY A 44 -12.99 -7.89 1.19
C GLY A 44 -13.83 -8.54 2.30
N ASN A 45 -14.41 -9.73 2.08
CA ASN A 45 -15.30 -10.37 3.05
C ASN A 45 -14.59 -10.62 4.41
N LYS A 46 -15.14 -10.05 5.48
CA LYS A 46 -14.62 -10.14 6.85
C LYS A 46 -14.63 -11.56 7.41
N GLU A 47 -15.59 -12.40 7.00
CA GLU A 47 -15.69 -13.80 7.42
C GLU A 47 -14.56 -14.63 6.82
N ALA A 48 -14.27 -14.45 5.53
CA ALA A 48 -13.16 -15.10 4.85
C ALA A 48 -11.82 -14.76 5.53
N ILE A 49 -11.63 -13.50 5.92
CA ILE A 49 -10.44 -13.06 6.65
C ILE A 49 -10.36 -13.70 8.05
N ALA A 50 -11.48 -13.82 8.77
CA ALA A 50 -11.52 -14.46 10.08
C ALA A 50 -11.18 -15.97 10.04
N VAL A 51 -11.53 -16.67 8.95
CA VAL A 51 -11.11 -18.07 8.72
C VAL A 51 -9.61 -18.16 8.43
N LEU A 52 -9.05 -17.22 7.67
CA LEU A 52 -7.61 -17.24 7.34
C LEU A 52 -6.71 -16.89 8.53
N GLU A 53 -7.11 -15.97 9.42
CA GLU A 53 -6.31 -15.49 10.56
C GLU A 53 -5.63 -16.58 11.42
N PRO A 54 -6.33 -17.61 11.95
CA PRO A 54 -5.69 -18.68 12.70
C PRO A 54 -4.69 -19.48 11.85
N MET A 55 -4.93 -19.58 10.53
CA MET A 55 -4.09 -20.35 9.60
C MET A 55 -2.76 -19.65 9.26
N LEU A 56 -2.57 -18.35 9.58
CA LEU A 56 -1.24 -17.73 9.46
C LEU A 56 -0.23 -18.34 10.43
N ASN A 57 -0.70 -18.87 11.57
CA ASN A 57 0.15 -19.50 12.58
C ASN A 57 0.18 -21.04 12.46
N ASP A 58 -0.17 -21.58 11.29
CA ASP A 58 -0.14 -23.03 11.05
C ASP A 58 1.30 -23.57 11.14
N ALA A 59 1.45 -24.72 11.81
CA ALA A 59 2.74 -25.42 11.89
C ALA A 59 3.32 -25.79 10.52
N VAL A 60 2.48 -25.95 9.49
CA VAL A 60 2.88 -26.43 8.16
C VAL A 60 3.13 -25.28 7.18
N ASN A 61 4.36 -25.23 6.66
CA ASN A 61 4.92 -24.11 5.92
C ASN A 61 4.18 -23.76 4.62
N TYR A 62 3.73 -24.78 3.87
CA TYR A 62 2.97 -24.56 2.65
C TYR A 62 1.53 -24.08 2.92
N VAL A 63 0.95 -24.41 4.08
CA VAL A 63 -0.35 -23.85 4.49
C VAL A 63 -0.19 -22.36 4.75
N ARG A 64 0.82 -21.95 5.53
CA ARG A 64 1.16 -20.52 5.73
C ARG A 64 1.35 -19.80 4.40
N GLN A 65 2.13 -20.36 3.46
CA GLN A 65 2.32 -19.81 2.12
C GLN A 65 0.99 -19.57 1.37
N GLY A 66 0.08 -20.56 1.37
CA GLY A 66 -1.23 -20.44 0.74
C GLY A 66 -2.13 -19.38 1.37
N VAL A 67 -2.10 -19.27 2.70
CA VAL A 67 -2.87 -18.28 3.47
C VAL A 67 -2.40 -16.86 3.17
N LEU A 68 -1.08 -16.61 3.08
CA LEU A 68 -0.53 -15.28 2.75
C LEU A 68 -0.96 -14.84 1.35
N ILE A 69 -0.92 -15.74 0.36
CA ILE A 69 -1.37 -15.46 -1.01
C ILE A 69 -2.90 -15.22 -1.03
N ALA A 70 -3.68 -16.04 -0.31
CA ALA A 70 -5.13 -15.91 -0.24
C ALA A 70 -5.57 -14.59 0.43
N SER A 71 -4.93 -14.16 1.51
CA SER A 71 -5.22 -12.88 2.15
C SER A 71 -4.94 -11.69 1.23
N ALA A 72 -3.88 -11.74 0.42
CA ALA A 72 -3.60 -10.71 -0.58
C ALA A 72 -4.65 -10.65 -1.70
N LEU A 73 -5.12 -11.79 -2.20
CA LEU A 73 -6.17 -11.86 -3.23
C LEU A 73 -7.52 -11.29 -2.73
N ILE A 74 -7.90 -11.58 -1.48
CA ILE A 74 -9.14 -11.06 -0.87
C ILE A 74 -9.03 -9.54 -0.62
N CYS A 75 -7.88 -9.10 -0.12
CA CYS A 75 -7.62 -7.70 0.23
C CYS A 75 -7.17 -6.81 -0.93
N ILE A 76 -7.08 -7.32 -2.17
CA ILE A 76 -6.63 -6.53 -3.32
C ILE A 76 -7.49 -5.26 -3.47
N GLN A 77 -6.82 -4.14 -3.74
CA GLN A 77 -7.39 -2.77 -3.81
C GLN A 77 -8.01 -2.18 -2.54
N HIS A 78 -8.26 -2.96 -1.49
CA HIS A 78 -8.92 -2.49 -0.27
C HIS A 78 -8.02 -1.56 0.56
N THR A 79 -8.63 -0.53 1.14
CA THR A 79 -7.99 0.47 1.99
C THR A 79 -8.25 0.17 3.48
N GLU A 80 -7.46 0.76 4.37
CA GLU A 80 -7.61 0.60 5.83
C GLU A 80 -9.00 1.00 6.34
N ALA A 81 -9.65 1.97 5.69
CA ALA A 81 -11.02 2.39 5.98
C ALA A 81 -12.07 1.31 5.65
N THR A 82 -11.88 0.56 4.56
CA THR A 82 -12.77 -0.56 4.19
C THR A 82 -12.52 -1.81 5.03
N CYS A 83 -11.25 -2.11 5.34
CA CYS A 83 -10.86 -3.23 6.19
C CYS A 83 -9.55 -2.91 6.93
N PRO A 84 -9.56 -2.72 8.27
CA PRO A 84 -8.36 -2.38 9.02
C PRO A 84 -7.31 -3.51 9.04
N LYS A 85 -7.74 -4.75 8.77
CA LYS A 85 -6.86 -5.93 8.72
C LYS A 85 -5.85 -5.89 7.57
N VAL A 86 -6.06 -5.05 6.55
CA VAL A 86 -5.08 -4.84 5.46
C VAL A 86 -3.73 -4.36 6.00
N LYS A 87 -3.74 -3.51 7.04
CA LYS A 87 -2.51 -3.04 7.71
C LYS A 87 -1.79 -4.18 8.44
N MET A 88 -2.54 -4.97 9.21
CA MET A 88 -2.02 -6.17 9.90
C MET A 88 -1.34 -7.13 8.90
N PHE A 89 -1.97 -7.39 7.75
CA PHE A 89 -1.37 -8.25 6.72
C PHE A 89 -0.09 -7.65 6.11
N ARG A 90 -0.05 -6.33 5.83
CA ARG A 90 1.17 -5.65 5.34
C ARG A 90 2.34 -5.75 6.32
N GLU A 91 2.08 -5.49 7.60
CA GLU A 91 3.06 -5.62 8.67
C GLU A 91 3.54 -7.07 8.82
N HIS A 92 2.63 -8.05 8.72
CA HIS A 92 2.95 -9.46 8.77
C HIS A 92 3.81 -9.91 7.56
N TYR A 93 3.48 -9.50 6.33
CA TYR A 93 4.30 -9.80 5.15
C TYR A 93 5.72 -9.25 5.32
N MET A 94 5.86 -8.00 5.76
CA MET A 94 7.16 -7.38 6.01
C MET A 94 7.94 -8.07 7.13
N LYS A 95 7.26 -8.59 8.16
CA LYS A 95 7.89 -9.38 9.22
C LYS A 95 8.46 -10.68 8.67
N VAL A 96 7.65 -11.50 7.97
CA VAL A 96 8.07 -12.80 7.39
C VAL A 96 9.20 -12.64 6.36
N ILE A 97 9.19 -11.54 5.58
CA ILE A 97 10.28 -11.22 4.64
C ILE A 97 11.57 -10.81 5.38
N SER A 98 11.45 -10.07 6.49
CA SER A 98 12.60 -9.58 7.26
C SER A 98 13.22 -10.64 8.18
N ASP A 99 12.43 -11.59 8.67
CA ASP A 99 12.92 -12.61 9.62
C ASP A 99 13.81 -13.63 8.90
N LYS A 100 15.02 -13.88 9.42
CA LYS A 100 15.91 -14.89 8.84
C LYS A 100 15.46 -16.32 9.16
N HIS A 101 14.74 -16.53 10.26
CA HIS A 101 14.36 -17.85 10.78
C HIS A 101 13.10 -18.43 10.11
N ASP A 102 12.30 -17.61 9.43
CA ASP A 102 11.15 -18.07 8.66
C ASP A 102 11.52 -18.94 7.44
N ASP A 103 10.65 -19.88 7.08
CA ASP A 103 10.85 -20.80 5.96
C ASP A 103 10.89 -20.09 4.59
N VAL A 104 11.69 -20.62 3.67
CA VAL A 104 11.80 -20.12 2.28
C VAL A 104 10.45 -20.14 1.56
N MET A 105 9.61 -21.15 1.82
CA MET A 105 8.25 -21.25 1.29
C MET A 105 7.32 -20.13 1.80
N ALA A 106 7.36 -19.84 3.11
CA ALA A 106 6.58 -18.76 3.71
C ALA A 106 7.04 -17.38 3.18
N LYS A 107 8.35 -17.18 3.01
CA LYS A 107 8.94 -15.99 2.39
C LYS A 107 8.51 -15.80 0.94
N PHE A 108 8.54 -16.85 0.13
CA PHE A 108 8.05 -16.80 -1.25
C PHE A 108 6.56 -16.41 -1.30
N GLY A 109 5.74 -16.99 -0.40
CA GLY A 109 4.34 -16.59 -0.21
C GLY A 109 4.17 -15.12 0.19
N ALA A 110 4.96 -14.63 1.14
CA ALA A 110 4.92 -13.24 1.61
C ALA A 110 5.34 -12.23 0.52
N ILE A 111 6.35 -12.54 -0.28
CA ILE A 111 6.80 -11.71 -1.41
C ILE A 111 5.70 -11.62 -2.47
N LEU A 112 5.12 -12.77 -2.87
CA LEU A 112 3.98 -12.78 -3.80
C LEU A 112 2.78 -12.03 -3.24
N ALA A 113 2.41 -12.27 -1.98
CA ALA A 113 1.30 -11.61 -1.31
C ALA A 113 1.47 -10.08 -1.28
N HIS A 114 2.69 -9.60 -1.01
CA HIS A 114 3.00 -8.17 -1.04
C HIS A 114 2.88 -7.59 -2.45
N GLY A 115 3.45 -8.27 -3.46
CA GLY A 115 3.37 -7.87 -4.87
C GLY A 115 1.93 -7.87 -5.43
N ILE A 116 1.08 -8.79 -4.98
CA ILE A 116 -0.35 -8.84 -5.34
C ILE A 116 -1.12 -7.65 -4.75
N LEU A 117 -0.84 -7.30 -3.49
CA LEU A 117 -1.55 -6.23 -2.78
C LEU A 117 -1.20 -4.83 -3.32
N ASP A 118 -0.01 -4.67 -3.90
CA ASP A 118 0.48 -3.44 -4.56
C ASP A 118 0.48 -3.52 -6.11
N ALA A 119 -0.13 -4.57 -6.68
CA ALA A 119 -0.13 -4.83 -8.12
C ALA A 119 -0.64 -3.63 -8.94
N GLY A 120 0.05 -3.32 -10.04
CA GLY A 120 -0.32 -2.24 -10.97
C GLY A 120 -0.49 -0.87 -10.30
N GLY A 121 0.26 -0.56 -9.25
CA GLY A 121 0.08 0.67 -8.47
C GLY A 121 -1.27 0.74 -7.74
N ARG A 122 -1.85 -0.42 -7.40
CA ARG A 122 -3.23 -0.62 -6.86
C ARG A 122 -4.36 -0.30 -7.85
N ASN A 123 -4.06 -0.15 -9.14
CA ASN A 123 -5.04 0.12 -10.19
C ASN A 123 -5.61 -1.13 -10.86
N VAL A 124 -5.10 -2.31 -10.52
CA VAL A 124 -5.65 -3.60 -10.96
C VAL A 124 -6.33 -4.33 -9.82
N THR A 125 -7.37 -5.09 -10.15
CA THR A 125 -8.10 -5.98 -9.26
C THR A 125 -8.05 -7.40 -9.83
N VAL A 126 -8.30 -8.39 -8.98
CA VAL A 126 -8.51 -9.77 -9.42
C VAL A 126 -9.99 -10.09 -9.25
N SER A 127 -10.65 -10.53 -10.32
CA SER A 127 -12.04 -10.96 -10.26
C SER A 127 -12.35 -12.02 -11.30
N LEU A 128 -13.07 -13.08 -10.88
CA LEU A 128 -13.55 -14.15 -11.76
C LEU A 128 -14.74 -13.71 -12.63
N LEU A 129 -15.37 -12.58 -12.27
CA LEU A 129 -16.57 -12.06 -12.92
C LEU A 129 -16.26 -10.71 -13.56
N THR A 130 -16.63 -10.58 -14.83
CA THR A 130 -16.74 -9.29 -15.51
C THR A 130 -17.76 -8.39 -14.80
N ARG A 131 -17.71 -7.09 -15.10
CA ARG A 131 -18.64 -6.11 -14.51
C ARG A 131 -20.10 -6.31 -14.93
N SER A 132 -20.35 -7.06 -16.01
CA SER A 132 -21.67 -7.50 -16.45
C SER A 132 -22.14 -8.81 -15.78
N GLY A 133 -21.34 -9.42 -14.90
CA GLY A 133 -21.67 -10.66 -14.20
C GLY A 133 -21.40 -11.94 -14.98
N GLN A 134 -20.81 -11.86 -16.17
CA GLN A 134 -20.32 -13.03 -16.91
C GLN A 134 -18.96 -13.49 -16.35
N THR A 135 -18.62 -14.76 -16.47
CA THR A 135 -17.30 -15.28 -16.08
C THR A 135 -16.22 -14.76 -17.02
N ASP A 136 -15.16 -14.14 -16.49
CA ASP A 136 -13.99 -13.79 -17.30
C ASP A 136 -13.09 -15.02 -17.48
N THR A 137 -13.03 -15.55 -18.71
CA THR A 137 -12.22 -16.72 -19.03
C THR A 137 -10.72 -16.45 -18.85
N MET A 138 -10.25 -15.22 -19.09
CA MET A 138 -8.84 -14.86 -18.95
C MET A 138 -8.40 -14.92 -17.48
N SER A 139 -9.15 -14.28 -16.58
CA SER A 139 -8.87 -14.33 -15.14
C SER A 139 -9.04 -15.72 -14.54
N VAL A 140 -10.04 -16.50 -14.98
CA VAL A 140 -10.25 -17.89 -14.53
C VAL A 140 -9.05 -18.78 -14.93
N VAL A 141 -8.57 -18.70 -16.18
CA VAL A 141 -7.42 -19.48 -16.65
C VAL A 141 -6.13 -19.01 -15.97
N GLY A 142 -5.93 -17.70 -15.84
CA GLY A 142 -4.76 -17.12 -15.16
C GLY A 142 -4.63 -17.60 -13.71
N LEU A 143 -5.73 -17.57 -12.94
CA LEU A 143 -5.74 -18.09 -11.58
C LEU A 143 -5.56 -19.60 -11.50
N LEU A 144 -6.17 -20.38 -12.41
CA LEU A 144 -6.01 -21.83 -12.47
C LEU A 144 -4.53 -22.22 -12.68
N VAL A 145 -3.87 -21.63 -13.67
CA VAL A 145 -2.45 -21.89 -13.96
C VAL A 145 -1.56 -21.39 -12.81
N PHE A 146 -1.87 -20.23 -12.23
CA PHE A 146 -1.18 -19.70 -11.06
C PHE A 146 -1.18 -20.70 -9.89
N THR A 147 -2.27 -21.44 -9.63
CA THR A 147 -2.30 -22.44 -8.53
C THR A 147 -1.24 -23.56 -8.64
N GLN A 148 -0.67 -23.78 -9.82
CA GLN A 148 0.24 -24.89 -10.12
C GLN A 148 1.73 -24.52 -9.98
N PHE A 149 2.08 -23.39 -9.33
CA PHE A 149 3.48 -22.98 -9.12
C PHE A 149 4.33 -23.99 -8.34
N TRP A 150 3.73 -25.00 -7.68
CA TRP A 150 4.41 -26.02 -6.86
C TRP A 150 5.46 -26.83 -7.60
N TYR A 151 5.16 -27.26 -8.83
CA TYR A 151 6.08 -28.06 -9.66
C TYR A 151 6.89 -27.21 -10.63
N TRP A 152 6.39 -26.02 -10.98
CA TRP A 152 7.04 -25.12 -11.92
C TRP A 152 6.84 -23.66 -11.49
N PHE A 153 7.79 -23.11 -10.73
CA PHE A 153 7.71 -21.75 -10.17
C PHE A 153 7.37 -20.64 -11.19
N PRO A 154 7.87 -20.65 -12.45
CA PRO A 154 7.47 -19.66 -13.45
C PRO A 154 5.97 -19.60 -13.77
N LEU A 155 5.15 -20.61 -13.41
CA LEU A 155 3.69 -20.54 -13.57
C LEU A 155 3.05 -19.43 -12.69
N SER A 156 3.76 -18.93 -11.68
CA SER A 156 3.32 -17.77 -10.89
C SER A 156 3.11 -16.50 -11.73
N LEU A 157 3.75 -16.39 -12.91
CA LEU A 157 3.65 -15.23 -13.79
C LEU A 157 2.29 -15.11 -14.51
N PHE A 158 1.52 -16.21 -14.59
CA PHE A 158 0.19 -16.21 -15.22
C PHE A 158 -0.87 -15.43 -14.43
N LEU A 159 -0.55 -14.99 -13.20
CA LEU A 159 -1.41 -14.07 -12.45
C LEU A 159 -1.59 -12.71 -13.17
N SER A 160 -0.67 -12.34 -14.05
CA SER A 160 -0.81 -11.17 -14.93
C SER A 160 -2.10 -11.15 -15.75
N LEU A 161 -2.59 -12.32 -16.17
CA LEU A 161 -3.86 -12.48 -16.90
C LEU A 161 -5.10 -12.29 -16.00
N ALA A 162 -4.95 -12.40 -14.68
CA ALA A 162 -6.04 -12.19 -13.73
C ALA A 162 -6.15 -10.73 -13.25
N PHE A 163 -5.21 -9.87 -13.64
CA PHE A 163 -5.22 -8.45 -13.30
C PHE A 163 -6.10 -7.66 -14.28
N SER A 164 -7.32 -7.35 -13.84
CA SER A 164 -8.24 -6.45 -14.54
C SER A 164 -8.08 -5.01 -14.05
N PRO A 165 -7.82 -4.02 -14.91
CA PRO A 165 -7.72 -2.62 -14.49
C PRO A 165 -9.08 -2.07 -14.03
N THR A 166 -9.06 -1.27 -12.96
CA THR A 166 -10.24 -0.59 -12.40
C THR A 166 -10.15 0.92 -12.63
N CYS A 167 -10.05 1.30 -13.90
CA CYS A 167 -10.16 2.67 -14.34
C CYS A 167 -11.57 2.97 -14.88
N LEU A 168 -11.94 4.24 -14.80
CA LEU A 168 -13.02 4.87 -15.53
C LEU A 168 -12.36 5.84 -16.51
N VAL A 169 -12.60 5.60 -17.80
CA VAL A 169 -12.04 6.37 -18.92
C VAL A 169 -13.21 6.82 -19.79
N THR A 170 -13.43 8.13 -19.87
CA THR A 170 -14.41 8.68 -20.81
C THR A 170 -13.74 8.95 -22.17
N LEU A 171 -14.44 8.60 -23.25
CA LEU A 171 -14.02 8.87 -24.63
C LEU A 171 -15.13 9.62 -25.37
N ASN A 172 -14.76 10.59 -26.19
CA ASN A 172 -15.69 11.24 -27.11
C ASN A 172 -15.89 10.38 -28.39
N GLN A 173 -16.76 10.82 -29.31
CA GLN A 173 -17.04 10.16 -30.59
C GLN A 173 -15.76 9.92 -31.43
N ASP A 174 -14.80 10.84 -31.35
CA ASP A 174 -13.47 10.78 -31.97
C ASP A 174 -12.49 9.77 -31.32
N LEU A 175 -12.92 9.00 -30.31
CA LEU A 175 -12.09 8.10 -29.47
C LEU A 175 -10.93 8.79 -28.74
N LYS A 176 -10.97 10.13 -28.62
CA LYS A 176 -10.06 10.93 -27.77
C LYS A 176 -10.59 10.99 -26.34
N MET A 177 -9.70 11.24 -25.37
CA MET A 177 -10.04 11.42 -23.95
C MET A 177 -10.32 12.90 -23.64
N PRO A 178 -11.59 13.35 -23.51
CA PRO A 178 -11.88 14.68 -22.98
C PRO A 178 -11.54 14.75 -21.49
N ASN A 179 -11.10 15.92 -21.01
CA ASN A 179 -11.06 16.19 -19.57
C ASN A 179 -12.50 16.35 -19.05
N VAL A 180 -12.94 15.46 -18.16
CA VAL A 180 -14.30 15.43 -17.61
C VAL A 180 -14.24 15.23 -16.11
N ASP A 181 -14.95 16.10 -15.39
CA ASP A 181 -15.10 16.04 -13.94
C ASP A 181 -16.20 15.04 -13.55
N ILE A 182 -15.85 14.14 -12.63
CA ILE A 182 -16.67 13.02 -12.17
C ILE A 182 -16.76 13.11 -10.65
N ILE A 183 -17.98 13.22 -10.11
CA ILE A 183 -18.19 13.39 -8.66
C ILE A 183 -18.32 12.01 -8.00
N SER A 184 -17.44 11.71 -7.05
CA SER A 184 -17.53 10.56 -6.16
C SER A 184 -18.17 11.00 -4.85
N ASN A 185 -19.41 10.57 -4.57
CA ASN A 185 -20.14 10.92 -3.35
C ASN A 185 -19.72 10.03 -2.17
N ALA A 186 -18.43 10.12 -1.79
CA ALA A 186 -17.86 9.42 -0.64
C ALA A 186 -16.57 10.11 -0.17
N PRO A 187 -16.20 9.97 1.12
CA PRO A 187 -15.00 10.57 1.67
C PRO A 187 -13.71 10.03 1.02
N PRO A 188 -12.75 10.89 0.63
CA PRO A 188 -11.50 10.51 -0.02
C PRO A 188 -10.72 9.37 0.65
N SER A 189 -10.61 9.30 1.99
CA SER A 189 -9.84 8.24 2.67
C SER A 189 -10.31 6.81 2.39
N VAL A 190 -11.57 6.63 1.99
CA VAL A 190 -12.09 5.31 1.62
C VAL A 190 -11.46 4.81 0.31
N PHE A 191 -11.17 5.72 -0.63
CA PHE A 191 -10.72 5.38 -1.98
C PHE A 191 -9.28 5.82 -2.32
N ALA A 192 -8.70 6.71 -1.51
CA ALA A 192 -7.33 7.19 -1.62
C ALA A 192 -6.32 6.05 -1.72
N TYR A 193 -5.21 6.30 -2.43
CA TYR A 193 -4.03 5.45 -2.32
C TYR A 193 -3.43 5.61 -0.92
N PRO A 194 -3.27 4.52 -0.15
CA PRO A 194 -2.49 4.59 1.08
C PRO A 194 -1.05 5.00 0.76
N PRO A 195 -0.38 5.74 1.66
CA PRO A 195 0.91 6.34 1.39
C PRO A 195 1.95 5.28 0.95
N PRO A 196 2.87 5.64 0.04
CA PRO A 196 4.03 4.81 -0.26
C PRO A 196 4.76 4.42 1.03
N LEU A 197 5.31 3.21 1.07
CA LEU A 197 6.11 2.75 2.19
C LEU A 197 7.37 3.62 2.27
N VAL A 198 7.41 4.52 3.27
CA VAL A 198 8.59 5.35 3.52
C VAL A 198 9.69 4.46 4.08
N ASP A 199 10.78 4.31 3.33
CA ASP A 199 11.95 3.54 3.77
C ASP A 199 12.47 4.02 5.13
N LYS A 200 12.88 3.05 5.97
CA LYS A 200 13.26 3.11 7.39
C LYS A 200 14.34 4.15 7.79
N LYS A 201 14.16 5.43 7.45
CA LYS A 201 15.02 6.57 7.78
C LYS A 201 14.55 7.34 9.01
N GLU A 202 13.27 7.25 9.39
CA GLU A 202 12.74 7.97 10.55
C GLU A 202 12.95 7.22 11.87
N GLU A 203 12.75 5.89 11.92
CA GLU A 203 13.10 5.07 13.09
C GLU A 203 14.57 5.26 13.54
N LYS A 204 15.48 5.56 12.61
CA LYS A 204 16.89 5.82 12.92
C LYS A 204 17.12 7.17 13.59
N LYS A 205 16.25 8.16 13.39
CA LYS A 205 16.33 9.47 14.07
C LYS A 205 15.78 9.37 15.49
N GLU A 206 14.60 8.76 15.65
CA GLU A 206 13.92 8.62 16.94
C GLU A 206 14.75 7.76 17.94
N LYS A 207 15.41 6.69 17.45
CA LYS A 207 16.34 5.88 18.25
C LYS A 207 17.64 6.61 18.63
N VAL A 208 18.04 7.64 17.88
CA VAL A 208 19.19 8.49 18.22
C VAL A 208 18.80 9.55 19.25
N GLU A 209 17.64 10.18 19.10
CA GLU A 209 17.16 11.19 20.06
C GLU A 209 16.89 10.60 21.45
N THR A 210 16.26 9.42 21.52
CA THR A 210 16.06 8.69 22.79
C THR A 210 17.39 8.19 23.40
N ALA A 211 18.38 7.81 22.59
CA ALA A 211 19.72 7.49 23.06
C ALA A 211 20.43 8.73 23.64
N VAL A 212 20.33 9.89 22.97
CA VAL A 212 20.90 11.16 23.45
C VAL A 212 20.23 11.61 24.76
N LEU A 213 18.91 11.53 24.87
CA LEU A 213 18.19 11.88 26.11
C LEU A 213 18.59 10.98 27.29
N SER A 214 18.75 9.67 27.07
CA SER A 214 19.11 8.72 28.13
C SER A 214 20.57 8.85 28.57
N ILE A 215 21.53 9.12 27.67
CA ILE A 215 22.91 9.45 28.08
C ILE A 215 23.00 10.83 28.75
N THR A 216 22.31 11.86 28.25
CA THR A 216 22.30 13.19 28.90
C THR A 216 21.68 13.15 30.30
N ALA A 217 20.60 12.40 30.51
CA ALA A 217 20.01 12.20 31.83
C ALA A 217 20.95 11.43 32.78
N LYS A 218 21.62 10.38 32.29
CA LYS A 218 22.60 9.61 33.07
C LYS A 218 23.86 10.42 33.39
N GLN A 219 24.28 11.30 32.49
CA GLN A 219 25.43 12.19 32.68
C GLN A 219 25.10 13.30 33.70
N LYS A 220 23.91 13.93 33.62
CA LYS A 220 23.44 14.86 34.65
C LYS A 220 23.31 14.23 36.04
N LYS A 221 22.80 12.99 36.16
CA LYS A 221 22.78 12.27 37.44
C LYS A 221 24.20 12.04 37.99
N ARG A 222 25.13 11.60 37.14
CA ARG A 222 26.53 11.36 37.53
C ARG A 222 27.29 12.64 37.90
N GLU A 223 26.91 13.78 37.34
CA GLU A 223 27.42 15.10 37.73
C GLU A 223 26.81 15.60 39.05
N GLN A 224 25.57 15.25 39.36
CA GLN A 224 24.94 15.53 40.65
C GLN A 224 25.57 14.66 41.76
N GLU A 225 25.79 13.37 41.51
CA GLU A 225 26.51 12.46 42.42
C GLU A 225 27.92 12.98 42.73
N LYS A 226 28.69 13.39 41.70
CA LYS A 226 30.03 13.99 41.87
C LYS A 226 30.04 15.37 42.57
N LYS A 227 28.90 16.03 42.71
CA LYS A 227 28.76 17.27 43.49
C LYS A 227 28.36 17.03 44.94
N GLY A 228 27.90 15.82 45.29
CA GLY A 228 27.60 15.42 46.66
C GLY A 228 28.82 14.95 47.47
N ASP A 229 29.96 14.70 46.81
CA ASP A 229 31.11 13.98 47.38
C ASP A 229 32.41 14.80 47.26
N LYS A 230 32.41 15.99 47.87
CA LYS A 230 33.60 16.86 48.00
C LYS A 230 33.65 17.60 49.34
N THR A 231 34.24 16.95 50.32
CA THR A 231 34.94 17.59 51.45
C THR A 231 36.29 16.89 51.65
N ASP A 232 37.30 17.69 51.98
CA ASP A 232 38.73 17.38 52.22
C ASP A 232 39.65 17.16 51.00
N GLU A 233 40.92 17.58 51.18
CA GLU A 233 41.79 18.15 50.13
C GLU A 233 43.04 17.27 49.75
N PRO A 234 44.25 17.78 49.37
CA PRO A 234 44.71 17.65 47.98
C PRO A 234 46.10 16.98 47.82
N MET A 235 46.54 16.68 46.58
CA MET A 235 47.97 16.59 46.25
C MET A 235 48.31 16.80 44.76
N GLU A 236 49.51 17.34 44.53
CA GLU A 236 50.22 17.59 43.26
C GLU A 236 50.59 16.29 42.50
N THR A 237 51.01 16.20 41.23
CA THR A 237 51.35 17.11 40.09
C THR A 237 51.06 16.29 38.79
N ASP A 238 50.91 16.81 37.57
CA ASP A 238 51.95 17.46 36.75
C ASP A 238 51.39 18.11 35.45
N LYS A 239 52.19 18.93 34.77
CA LYS A 239 51.89 19.69 33.51
C LYS A 239 52.63 19.07 32.29
N PRO A 240 52.15 19.20 31.02
CA PRO A 240 52.09 20.47 30.27
C PRO A 240 50.79 20.66 29.44
N ALA A 241 50.25 21.86 29.15
CA ALA A 241 50.81 23.16 28.75
C ALA A 241 51.18 23.30 27.26
N VAL A 242 50.20 23.64 26.40
CA VAL A 242 50.36 24.58 25.28
C VAL A 242 49.09 25.44 25.16
N ALA A 243 49.34 26.73 24.89
CA ALA A 243 48.45 27.87 24.66
C ALA A 243 47.44 27.70 23.48
N ALA A 244 46.48 28.60 23.21
CA ALA A 244 46.27 29.96 23.74
C ALA A 244 44.78 30.39 23.73
N THR A 245 44.41 31.21 24.70
CA THR A 245 43.27 32.16 24.67
C THR A 245 43.69 33.44 23.88
N PRO A 246 42.80 34.38 23.44
CA PRO A 246 41.73 34.93 24.30
C PRO A 246 40.45 35.55 23.66
N ALA A 247 39.55 35.95 24.57
CA ALA A 247 38.68 37.14 24.54
C ALA A 247 37.52 37.18 23.50
N THR A 248 36.31 37.71 23.77
CA THR A 248 35.67 38.36 24.95
C THR A 248 34.14 38.22 24.70
N THR A 249 33.26 37.73 25.59
CA THR A 249 32.55 38.46 26.68
C THR A 249 32.37 39.97 26.41
N THR A 250 31.23 40.64 26.58
CA THR A 250 30.09 40.58 27.53
C THR A 250 28.80 41.04 26.79
N THR A 251 27.59 41.28 27.32
CA THR A 251 27.01 41.83 28.58
C THR A 251 25.46 41.78 28.37
N ALA A 252 24.52 41.82 29.31
CA ALA A 252 24.45 41.77 30.78
C ALA A 252 22.95 41.66 31.22
N GLU A 253 22.69 41.25 32.49
CA GLU A 253 21.54 41.64 33.38
C GLU A 253 20.08 41.39 32.89
N GLU A 254 18.97 41.38 33.67
CA GLU A 254 18.54 41.27 35.10
C GLU A 254 17.04 40.78 35.03
N ASP A 255 16.31 40.29 36.03
CA ASP A 255 16.53 39.40 37.19
C ASP A 255 15.12 39.04 37.80
N LYS A 256 15.08 38.28 38.92
CA LYS A 256 14.00 38.15 39.93
C LYS A 256 12.72 37.34 39.63
N GLU A 257 12.64 36.24 40.37
CA GLU A 257 11.55 35.86 41.31
C GLU A 257 10.08 35.79 40.86
N LYS A 258 9.49 34.58 40.90
CA LYS A 258 8.63 34.15 42.04
C LYS A 258 8.12 32.71 41.93
N GLU A 259 8.16 31.99 43.05
CA GLU A 259 7.42 30.74 43.24
C GLU A 259 5.91 31.00 43.42
N LYS A 260 5.06 30.11 42.90
CA LYS A 260 4.07 29.39 43.72
C LYS A 260 3.36 28.25 42.99
N GLU A 261 2.97 27.25 43.79
CA GLU A 261 2.35 25.99 43.40
C GLU A 261 1.04 26.15 42.60
N LYS A 262 0.79 25.20 41.68
CA LYS A 262 -0.41 24.36 41.82
C LYS A 262 -0.36 23.09 40.99
N GLU A 263 -0.28 21.97 41.69
CA GLU A 263 -0.61 20.65 41.18
C GLU A 263 -2.10 20.59 40.83
N LYS A 264 -2.43 20.31 39.56
CA LYS A 264 -3.76 19.84 39.15
C LYS A 264 -3.64 18.75 38.11
N THR A 265 -3.87 17.53 38.58
CA THR A 265 -4.19 16.35 37.80
C THR A 265 -5.40 16.57 36.88
N GLY A 266 -5.40 15.90 35.72
CA GLY A 266 -6.62 15.70 34.92
C GLY A 266 -6.60 16.24 33.49
N GLU A 267 -5.52 16.07 32.73
CA GLU A 267 -5.62 16.20 31.27
C GLU A 267 -6.56 15.13 30.71
N LYS A 268 -7.68 15.59 30.13
CA LYS A 268 -8.49 14.78 29.24
C LYS A 268 -7.61 14.39 28.05
N LYS A 269 -7.52 13.09 27.75
CA LYS A 269 -7.21 12.66 26.39
C LYS A 269 -8.38 13.08 25.50
N GLU A 270 -8.27 14.25 24.90
CA GLU A 270 -8.99 14.50 23.65
C GLU A 270 -8.40 13.56 22.61
N GLU A 271 -9.21 12.62 22.13
CA GLU A 271 -8.89 11.90 20.91
C GLU A 271 -8.72 12.93 19.78
N PRO A 272 -7.67 12.86 18.97
CA PRO A 272 -7.53 13.77 17.84
C PRO A 272 -8.71 13.52 16.90
N LYS A 273 -9.63 14.49 16.84
CA LYS A 273 -10.72 14.49 15.88
C LYS A 273 -10.10 14.34 14.50
N LYS A 274 -10.32 13.19 13.84
CA LYS A 274 -10.16 13.10 12.39
C LYS A 274 -10.96 14.25 11.81
N GLU A 275 -10.30 15.11 11.04
CA GLU A 275 -10.97 16.18 10.33
C GLU A 275 -12.06 15.56 9.45
N LYS A 276 -13.23 16.22 9.38
CA LYS A 276 -14.31 15.74 8.53
C LYS A 276 -13.88 15.95 7.09
N GLU A 277 -13.40 14.88 6.48
CA GLU A 277 -13.12 14.84 5.05
C GLU A 277 -14.37 15.23 4.26
N PRO A 278 -14.21 15.89 3.09
CA PRO A 278 -15.35 16.27 2.28
C PRO A 278 -16.16 15.04 1.87
N ASP A 279 -17.49 15.09 2.03
CA ASP A 279 -18.39 13.98 1.69
C ASP A 279 -18.42 13.66 0.17
N SER A 280 -17.82 14.52 -0.67
CA SER A 280 -17.66 14.32 -2.09
C SER A 280 -16.28 14.74 -2.62
N GLU A 281 -15.76 13.96 -3.56
CA GLU A 281 -14.48 14.19 -4.25
C GLU A 281 -14.74 14.40 -5.76
N THR A 282 -14.07 15.39 -6.36
CA THR A 282 -14.08 15.60 -7.82
C THR A 282 -12.88 14.90 -8.44
N LEU A 283 -13.15 13.90 -9.28
CA LEU A 283 -12.17 13.09 -10.00
C LEU A 283 -12.10 13.51 -11.46
N HIS A 284 -10.91 13.51 -12.05
CA HIS A 284 -10.68 13.91 -13.44
C HIS A 284 -10.40 12.68 -14.33
N ASN A 285 -10.87 12.69 -15.57
CA ASN A 285 -10.57 11.62 -16.53
C ASN A 285 -9.07 11.60 -16.93
N PRO A 286 -8.37 10.45 -16.96
CA PRO A 286 -8.77 9.11 -16.50
C PRO A 286 -8.55 8.92 -15.00
N THR A 287 -9.51 8.29 -14.32
CA THR A 287 -9.46 8.07 -12.86
C THR A 287 -9.60 6.59 -12.46
N ARG A 288 -9.01 6.22 -11.32
CA ARG A 288 -9.20 4.92 -10.67
C ARG A 288 -10.57 4.91 -9.98
N VAL A 289 -11.35 3.88 -10.25
CA VAL A 289 -12.69 3.69 -9.66
C VAL A 289 -12.85 2.25 -9.18
N MET A 290 -12.95 2.06 -7.87
CA MET A 290 -13.20 0.74 -7.28
C MET A 290 -14.64 0.25 -7.52
N LYS A 291 -14.88 -1.07 -7.49
CA LYS A 291 -16.22 -1.68 -7.65
C LYS A 291 -17.25 -1.18 -6.62
N ALA A 292 -16.82 -0.87 -5.39
CA ALA A 292 -17.69 -0.24 -4.39
C ALA A 292 -17.99 1.23 -4.73
N GLN A 293 -17.00 1.96 -5.25
CA GLN A 293 -17.08 3.37 -5.64
C GLN A 293 -18.02 3.60 -6.83
N GLN A 294 -18.13 2.63 -7.74
CA GLN A 294 -19.04 2.68 -8.89
C GLN A 294 -20.51 2.95 -8.51
N ARG A 295 -20.93 2.62 -7.28
CA ARG A 295 -22.29 2.85 -6.79
C ARG A 295 -22.55 4.28 -6.28
N VAL A 296 -21.50 5.04 -5.97
CA VAL A 296 -21.58 6.39 -5.40
C VAL A 296 -21.12 7.48 -6.37
N ILE A 297 -20.69 7.12 -7.57
CA ILE A 297 -20.26 8.06 -8.61
C ILE A 297 -21.44 8.62 -9.39
N SER A 298 -21.39 9.92 -9.67
CA SER A 298 -22.34 10.67 -10.50
C SER A 298 -21.60 11.71 -11.35
N MET A 299 -22.04 11.95 -12.58
CA MET A 299 -21.60 13.15 -13.33
C MET A 299 -22.41 14.39 -12.90
N PRO A 300 -21.83 15.60 -13.00
CA PRO A 300 -22.56 16.83 -12.80
C PRO A 300 -23.72 16.94 -13.81
N LYS A 301 -24.93 17.30 -13.34
CA LYS A 301 -26.12 17.41 -14.21
C LYS A 301 -26.02 18.49 -15.30
N ASN A 302 -25.10 19.45 -15.12
CA ASN A 302 -24.81 20.52 -16.07
C ASN A 302 -23.49 20.31 -16.83
N ALA A 303 -22.92 19.09 -16.84
CA ALA A 303 -21.69 18.82 -17.57
C ALA A 303 -21.91 18.87 -19.10
N ARG A 304 -20.95 19.48 -19.81
CA ARG A 304 -20.88 19.53 -21.27
C ARG A 304 -20.96 18.14 -21.93
N TYR A 305 -20.32 17.16 -21.31
CA TYR A 305 -20.28 15.77 -21.75
C TYR A 305 -21.34 14.93 -21.03
N GLN A 306 -22.28 14.36 -21.79
CA GLN A 306 -23.29 13.45 -21.26
C GLN A 306 -22.94 12.00 -21.59
N PRO A 307 -22.96 11.06 -20.62
CA PRO A 307 -22.60 9.67 -20.87
C PRO A 307 -23.73 8.95 -21.62
N LEU A 308 -23.41 8.16 -22.65
CA LEU A 308 -24.42 7.34 -23.36
C LEU A 308 -24.85 6.11 -22.57
N LYS A 309 -24.11 5.74 -21.51
CA LYS A 309 -24.35 4.59 -20.66
C LYS A 309 -24.03 4.94 -19.21
N ASP A 310 -24.80 4.39 -18.27
CA ASP A 310 -24.62 4.65 -16.84
C ASP A 310 -23.17 4.42 -16.37
N ILE A 311 -22.66 5.42 -15.66
CA ILE A 311 -21.27 5.49 -15.17
C ILE A 311 -20.96 4.35 -14.19
N THR A 312 -22.01 3.80 -13.56
CA THR A 312 -21.99 2.66 -12.64
C THR A 312 -21.40 1.39 -13.25
N HIS A 313 -21.42 1.23 -14.58
CA HIS A 313 -20.74 0.10 -15.24
C HIS A 313 -19.21 0.23 -15.24
N GLY A 314 -18.68 1.46 -15.14
CA GLY A 314 -17.27 1.80 -15.18
C GLY A 314 -16.54 1.42 -16.49
N GLY A 315 -15.25 1.76 -16.57
CA GLY A 315 -14.41 1.35 -17.71
C GLY A 315 -14.42 2.39 -18.82
N ILE A 316 -14.39 1.93 -20.07
CA ILE A 316 -14.49 2.81 -21.22
C ILE A 316 -15.96 3.18 -21.39
N ILE A 317 -16.27 4.48 -21.25
CA ILE A 317 -17.62 5.03 -21.41
C ILE A 317 -17.59 6.09 -22.49
N LEU A 318 -18.41 5.89 -23.52
CA LEU A 318 -18.60 6.90 -24.56
C LEU A 318 -19.43 8.04 -23.99
N VAL A 319 -18.92 9.26 -24.10
CA VAL A 319 -19.64 10.50 -23.80
C VAL A 319 -20.00 11.21 -25.09
N LYS A 320 -21.14 11.89 -25.09
CA LYS A 320 -21.60 12.78 -26.15
C LYS A 320 -21.38 14.22 -25.71
N ASP A 321 -20.65 14.99 -26.49
CA ASP A 321 -20.62 16.44 -26.32
C ASP A 321 -22.00 17.04 -26.67
N THR A 322 -22.47 17.94 -25.81
CA THR A 322 -23.71 18.71 -26.00
C THR A 322 -23.46 20.17 -26.37
N GLN A 323 -22.21 20.66 -26.28
CA GLN A 323 -21.82 22.03 -26.59
C GLN A 323 -20.61 22.06 -27.54
N ALA A 324 -20.86 21.70 -28.80
CA ALA A 324 -19.86 21.68 -29.87
C ALA A 324 -19.29 23.07 -30.28
N SER A 325 -19.57 24.14 -29.54
CA SER A 325 -19.09 25.51 -29.81
C SER A 325 -17.79 25.88 -29.09
N GLU A 326 -17.38 25.11 -28.08
CA GLU A 326 -16.14 25.35 -27.33
C GLU A 326 -15.05 24.35 -27.75
N PRO A 327 -13.76 24.74 -27.78
CA PRO A 327 -12.68 23.79 -28.04
C PRO A 327 -12.65 22.70 -26.96
N GLU A 328 -12.39 21.46 -27.35
CA GLU A 328 -12.27 20.34 -26.42
C GLU A 328 -10.86 20.30 -25.80
N VAL A 329 -10.78 20.27 -24.48
CA VAL A 329 -9.52 20.01 -23.77
C VAL A 329 -9.33 18.49 -23.69
N PHE A 330 -8.43 17.97 -24.50
CA PHE A 330 -8.05 16.57 -24.51
C PHE A 330 -6.93 16.29 -23.51
N VAL A 331 -7.01 15.14 -22.84
CA VAL A 331 -5.84 14.54 -22.18
C VAL A 331 -5.02 13.84 -23.26
N GLU A 332 -3.73 14.13 -23.33
CA GLU A 332 -2.83 13.48 -24.28
C GLU A 332 -2.84 11.96 -24.08
N LEU A 333 -3.09 11.23 -25.17
CA LEU A 333 -2.99 9.78 -25.18
C LEU A 333 -1.52 9.39 -25.05
N ALA A 334 -1.11 8.94 -23.87
CA ALA A 334 0.15 8.22 -23.73
C ALA A 334 0.11 7.01 -24.68
N LYS A 335 1.03 6.96 -25.67
CA LYS A 335 1.24 5.76 -26.49
C LYS A 335 1.41 4.56 -25.55
N ALA A 336 0.72 3.46 -25.83
CA ALA A 336 0.88 2.22 -25.07
C ALA A 336 2.34 1.75 -25.23
N GLY A 337 3.12 1.82 -24.15
CA GLY A 337 4.58 1.73 -24.17
C GLY A 337 5.27 2.68 -23.18
N GLY A 338 4.55 3.70 -22.68
CA GLY A 338 5.10 4.76 -21.85
C GLY A 338 5.51 5.98 -22.69
N PRO A 339 6.17 6.99 -22.11
CA PRO A 339 6.87 7.97 -22.94
C PRO A 339 7.86 7.20 -23.81
N THR A 340 7.85 7.47 -25.11
CA THR A 340 8.78 6.87 -26.07
C THR A 340 10.20 7.10 -25.58
N LYS A 341 10.82 6.06 -25.03
CA LYS A 341 12.28 5.99 -24.99
C LYS A 341 12.72 5.80 -26.44
N GLU A 342 13.15 6.91 -27.02
CA GLU A 342 14.19 6.90 -28.05
C GLU A 342 13.77 6.15 -29.33
N GLU A 343 12.63 6.51 -29.93
CA GLU A 343 12.32 6.14 -31.33
C GLU A 343 13.26 6.85 -32.35
N ASP A 344 14.09 7.80 -31.90
CA ASP A 344 15.11 8.51 -32.71
C ASP A 344 16.41 8.81 -31.90
N LEU A 345 16.95 7.83 -31.16
CA LEU A 345 18.41 7.81 -30.99
C LEU A 345 19.00 6.92 -32.09
N PRO A 346 19.86 7.42 -32.98
CA PRO A 346 20.60 6.56 -33.87
C PRO A 346 21.40 5.56 -33.03
N GLU A 347 21.39 4.30 -33.46
CA GLU A 347 22.21 3.23 -32.88
C GLU A 347 23.65 3.74 -32.73
N PRO A 348 24.27 3.65 -31.53
CA PRO A 348 25.55 4.30 -31.29
C PRO A 348 26.58 3.78 -32.28
N GLU A 349 27.16 4.70 -33.05
CA GLU A 349 28.02 4.34 -34.19
C GLU A 349 29.15 3.40 -33.73
N PRO A 350 29.47 2.36 -34.51
CA PRO A 350 30.53 1.43 -34.15
C PRO A 350 31.83 2.20 -33.95
N PRO A 351 32.63 1.87 -32.92
CA PRO A 351 33.85 2.61 -32.60
C PRO A 351 34.78 2.64 -33.81
N GLU A 352 35.33 3.82 -34.09
CA GLU A 352 36.22 4.04 -35.23
C GLU A 352 37.37 3.01 -35.24
N PRO A 353 37.79 2.52 -36.42
CA PRO A 353 38.89 1.58 -36.52
C PRO A 353 40.15 2.11 -35.82
N PHE A 354 40.77 1.29 -34.98
CA PHE A 354 41.97 1.66 -34.24
C PHE A 354 43.11 2.02 -35.20
N GLU A 355 43.39 3.33 -35.34
CA GLU A 355 44.57 3.81 -36.03
C GLU A 355 45.81 3.50 -35.18
N TYR A 356 46.67 2.62 -35.69
CA TYR A 356 48.03 2.52 -35.21
C TYR A 356 48.76 3.82 -35.58
N ARG A 357 49.31 4.51 -34.59
CA ARG A 357 50.31 5.55 -34.86
C ARG A 357 51.59 4.86 -35.29
N ASP A 358 51.97 5.05 -36.54
CA ASP A 358 53.28 4.62 -37.05
C ASP A 358 54.40 5.49 -36.46
N GLU A 359 54.95 5.08 -35.32
CA GLU A 359 56.30 5.43 -34.82
C GLU A 359 56.85 4.39 -33.83
#